data_AF-A0A920DPT9-F1
#
_entry.id   AF-A0A920DPT9-F1
#
_cell.length_a   1.000
_cell.length_b   1.000
_cell.length_c   1.000
_cell.angle_alpha   90.00
_cell.angle_beta   90.00
_cell.angle_gamma   90.00
#
_symmetry.space_group_name_H-M   'P 1'
#
loop_
_entity.id
_entity.type
_entity.pdbx_description
1 polymer ?
#
loop_
_entity_poly.entity_id
_entity_poly.type
_entity_poly.pdbx_seq_one_letter_code
_entity_poly.pdbx_strand_id
1 'polypeptide(L)'
;MSESFKETLNLLKDSDLSDFSKFSSRGIEKESLRVFDKTISLTDHPTSLGATLTNQYITTDFSEALLELITNKKNSIDESLSELEDVLNFVFKNCSETIWPSSVPCTIEDENKIRIAEYGSSNSGRLKNLYRKGLSERYGSMMQCVSGIHYNFSLNDEFFLKLAPQNTSLQEFKNESYLSLVRNFRRNAWLLLYLFGASPIVPKSFIAGRQNFLQNLNDQDCYLENATCLRMSELGYMSNAQDNLFIAYNNLDEYVENLLYALKEKFPRYEQIGIEKEGEFIQINDSIIQIENEYYSSIRPKRL
;
A
#
# COMPACT_ATOMS: atom_id res chain seq x y z
N MET A 1 9.12 -3.19 -29.86
CA MET A 1 10.06 -3.88 -28.97
C MET A 1 11.46 -3.36 -29.30
N SER A 2 12.15 -2.72 -28.35
CA SER A 2 13.49 -2.15 -28.60
C SER A 2 14.54 -3.25 -28.80
N GLU A 3 15.63 -2.94 -29.50
CA GLU A 3 16.78 -3.83 -29.65
C GLU A 3 17.38 -4.19 -28.29
N SER A 4 17.52 -3.19 -27.40
CA SER A 4 18.01 -3.39 -26.03
C SER A 4 17.21 -4.42 -25.21
N PHE A 5 15.89 -4.50 -25.42
CA PHE A 5 15.06 -5.50 -24.75
C PHE A 5 15.35 -6.91 -25.28
N LYS A 6 15.52 -7.06 -26.60
CA LYS A 6 15.88 -8.35 -27.20
C LYS A 6 17.25 -8.83 -26.74
N GLU A 7 18.23 -7.92 -26.67
CA GLU A 7 19.57 -8.23 -26.15
C GLU A 7 19.51 -8.70 -24.69
N THR A 8 18.71 -8.04 -23.86
CA THR A 8 18.52 -8.45 -22.46
C THR A 8 17.86 -9.83 -22.36
N LEU A 9 16.87 -10.14 -23.19
CA LEU A 9 16.26 -11.47 -23.23
C LEU A 9 17.26 -12.55 -23.64
N ASN A 10 18.12 -12.27 -24.62
CA ASN A 10 19.19 -13.19 -25.02
C ASN A 10 20.19 -13.39 -23.89
N LEU A 11 20.62 -12.32 -23.22
CA LEU A 11 21.50 -12.41 -22.05
C LEU A 11 20.91 -13.28 -20.94
N LEU A 12 19.63 -13.09 -20.61
CA LEU A 12 18.95 -13.91 -19.60
C LEU A 12 18.85 -15.38 -20.02
N LYS A 13 18.70 -15.65 -21.32
CA LYS A 13 18.70 -17.02 -21.85
C LYS A 13 20.08 -17.65 -21.76
N ASP A 14 21.11 -16.95 -22.22
CA ASP A 14 22.48 -17.44 -22.28
C ASP A 14 23.08 -17.63 -20.86
N SER A 15 22.61 -16.87 -19.87
CA SER A 15 22.98 -17.01 -18.45
C SER A 15 22.14 -18.05 -17.67
N ASP A 16 21.24 -18.79 -18.32
CA ASP A 16 20.31 -19.75 -17.67
C ASP A 16 19.48 -19.08 -16.55
N LEU A 17 18.91 -17.92 -16.87
CA LEU A 17 18.09 -17.08 -15.97
C LEU A 17 16.67 -16.87 -16.50
N SER A 18 16.29 -17.54 -17.59
CA SER A 18 14.96 -17.37 -18.22
C SER A 18 13.81 -17.84 -17.31
N ASP A 19 14.06 -18.83 -16.46
CA ASP A 19 13.10 -19.29 -15.45
C ASP A 19 13.32 -18.57 -14.11
N PHE A 20 12.75 -17.37 -14.00
CA PHE A 20 12.83 -16.53 -12.80
C PHE A 20 12.21 -17.17 -11.56
N SER A 21 11.32 -18.17 -11.70
CA SER A 21 10.66 -18.80 -10.57
C SER A 21 11.69 -19.45 -9.63
N LYS A 22 12.77 -20.02 -10.18
CA LYS A 22 13.89 -20.63 -9.45
C LYS A 22 14.66 -19.65 -8.57
N PHE A 23 14.65 -18.37 -8.93
CA PHE A 23 15.46 -17.34 -8.28
C PHE A 23 14.64 -16.34 -7.48
N SER A 24 13.32 -16.41 -7.54
CA SER A 24 12.45 -15.40 -6.95
C SER A 24 11.78 -15.87 -5.66
N SER A 25 11.55 -14.91 -4.78
CA SER A 25 10.68 -15.07 -3.62
C SER A 25 9.61 -13.99 -3.63
N ARG A 26 8.47 -14.27 -2.99
CA ARG A 26 7.35 -13.35 -2.86
C ARG A 26 6.69 -13.41 -1.49
N GLY A 27 5.97 -12.35 -1.16
CA GLY A 27 5.04 -12.28 -0.03
C GLY A 27 3.84 -11.43 -0.43
N ILE A 28 2.69 -11.66 0.20
CA ILE A 28 1.43 -10.98 -0.12
C ILE A 28 0.94 -10.26 1.14
N GLU A 29 0.60 -8.99 1.00
CA GLU A 29 -0.21 -8.24 1.95
C GLU A 29 -1.58 -8.04 1.32
N LYS A 30 -2.67 -8.32 2.04
CA LYS A 30 -4.05 -8.15 1.56
C LYS A 30 -4.89 -7.44 2.62
N GLU A 31 -5.46 -6.31 2.24
CA GLU A 31 -6.31 -5.51 3.12
C GLU A 31 -7.79 -5.78 2.85
N SER A 32 -8.63 -5.76 3.88
CA SER A 32 -10.09 -5.83 3.74
C SER A 32 -10.80 -5.26 4.97
N LEU A 33 -11.88 -4.51 4.75
CA LEU A 33 -12.71 -4.01 5.85
C LEU A 33 -13.56 -5.11 6.46
N ARG A 34 -13.70 -5.10 7.79
CA ARG A 34 -14.79 -5.75 8.50
C ARG A 34 -16.05 -4.91 8.36
N VAL A 35 -17.16 -5.56 8.00
CA VAL A 35 -18.43 -4.92 7.66
C VAL A 35 -19.56 -5.58 8.45
N PHE A 36 -20.44 -4.74 9.00
CA PHE A 36 -21.67 -5.14 9.64
C PHE A 36 -22.84 -4.40 8.98
N ASP A 37 -23.82 -5.16 8.49
CA ASP A 37 -25.00 -4.62 7.79
C ASP A 37 -24.68 -3.55 6.73
N LYS A 38 -23.75 -3.89 5.82
CA LYS A 38 -23.27 -3.05 4.69
C LYS A 38 -22.48 -1.80 5.06
N THR A 39 -22.26 -1.54 6.35
CA THR A 39 -21.45 -0.40 6.82
C THR A 39 -20.17 -0.87 7.50
N ILE A 40 -19.19 0.02 7.60
CA ILE A 40 -17.92 -0.29 8.29
C ILE A 40 -18.20 -0.72 9.73
N SER A 41 -17.52 -1.78 10.18
CA SER A 41 -17.63 -2.19 11.58
C SER A 41 -17.10 -1.12 12.53
N LEU A 42 -17.77 -0.96 13.66
CA LEU A 42 -17.32 -0.13 14.78
C LEU A 42 -16.79 -0.96 15.95
N THR A 43 -16.79 -2.29 15.84
CA THR A 43 -16.31 -3.19 16.89
C THR A 43 -14.78 -3.20 16.96
N ASP A 44 -14.24 -3.52 18.13
CA ASP A 44 -12.79 -3.73 18.30
C ASP A 44 -12.28 -4.86 17.41
N HIS A 45 -10.98 -4.88 17.14
CA HIS A 45 -10.32 -6.01 16.51
C HIS A 45 -10.65 -7.31 17.27
N PRO A 46 -11.13 -8.37 16.59
CA PRO A 46 -11.53 -9.59 17.27
C PRO A 46 -10.38 -10.18 18.09
N THR A 47 -10.59 -10.38 19.39
CA THR A 47 -9.56 -10.88 20.32
C THR A 47 -9.03 -12.27 19.93
N SER A 48 -9.84 -13.07 19.25
CA SER A 48 -9.49 -14.36 18.65
C SER A 48 -8.41 -14.27 17.58
N LEU A 49 -8.22 -13.10 16.96
CA LEU A 49 -7.16 -12.84 15.98
C LEU A 49 -5.87 -12.32 16.61
N GLY A 50 -5.84 -12.15 17.94
CA GLY A 50 -4.65 -11.77 18.70
C GLY A 50 -4.38 -10.25 18.71
N ALA A 51 -3.13 -9.89 19.01
CA ALA A 51 -2.72 -8.50 19.15
C ALA A 51 -2.21 -7.94 17.81
N THR A 52 -2.90 -6.94 17.27
CA THR A 52 -2.57 -6.28 15.99
C THR A 52 -1.14 -5.76 15.93
N LEU A 53 -0.58 -5.29 17.06
CA LEU A 53 0.77 -4.74 17.11
C LEU A 53 1.88 -5.78 16.83
N THR A 54 1.66 -7.04 17.19
CA THR A 54 2.73 -8.06 17.24
C THR A 54 2.41 -9.36 16.49
N ASN A 55 1.15 -9.56 16.06
CA ASN A 55 0.80 -10.71 15.25
C ASN A 55 1.45 -10.60 13.86
N GLN A 56 2.08 -11.69 13.43
CA GLN A 56 2.87 -11.76 12.19
C GLN A 56 2.03 -11.94 10.92
N TYR A 57 0.81 -12.44 11.04
CA TYR A 57 -0.04 -12.80 9.90
C TYR A 57 -1.27 -11.91 9.75
N ILE A 58 -1.78 -11.37 10.86
CA ILE A 58 -3.04 -10.63 10.92
C ILE A 58 -2.81 -9.37 11.74
N THR A 59 -2.95 -8.22 11.11
CA THR A 59 -2.88 -6.91 11.76
C THR A 59 -4.01 -6.02 11.26
N THR A 60 -3.93 -4.74 11.57
CA THR A 60 -4.82 -3.70 11.05
C THR A 60 -4.00 -2.66 10.32
N ASP A 61 -4.51 -2.13 9.22
CA ASP A 61 -3.96 -0.92 8.65
C ASP A 61 -4.59 0.33 9.30
N PHE A 62 -5.14 1.28 8.55
CA PHE A 62 -5.52 2.59 9.07
C PHE A 62 -6.63 2.51 10.12
N SER A 63 -7.70 1.79 9.82
CA SER A 63 -8.88 1.66 10.68
C SER A 63 -8.81 0.39 11.51
N GLU A 64 -9.41 0.43 12.71
CA GLU A 64 -9.61 -0.75 13.55
C GLU A 64 -10.39 -1.87 12.83
N ALA A 65 -11.23 -1.48 11.86
CA ALA A 65 -11.97 -2.41 11.01
C ALA A 65 -11.20 -2.87 9.77
N LEU A 66 -10.09 -2.23 9.41
CA LEU A 66 -9.33 -2.55 8.19
C LEU A 66 -8.27 -3.62 8.51
N LEU A 67 -8.65 -4.88 8.33
CA LEU A 67 -7.71 -6.00 8.48
C LEU A 67 -6.64 -5.94 7.39
N GLU A 68 -5.41 -6.29 7.76
CA GLU A 68 -4.29 -6.50 6.86
C GLU A 68 -3.73 -7.92 7.12
N LEU A 69 -3.76 -8.76 6.10
CA LEU A 69 -3.28 -10.13 6.14
C LEU A 69 -1.93 -10.21 5.46
N ILE A 70 -0.95 -10.83 6.11
CA ILE A 70 0.44 -10.83 5.67
C ILE A 70 0.93 -12.28 5.56
N THR A 71 1.50 -12.65 4.42
CA THR A 71 2.19 -13.94 4.25
C THR A 71 3.68 -13.78 4.53
N ASN A 72 4.32 -14.88 4.90
CA ASN A 72 5.76 -14.97 4.92
C ASN A 72 6.33 -14.91 3.49
N LYS A 73 7.65 -14.65 3.42
CA LYS A 73 8.42 -14.79 2.18
C LYS A 73 8.48 -16.27 1.77
N LYS A 74 7.98 -16.62 0.58
CA LYS A 74 8.05 -17.97 -0.01
C LYS A 74 8.73 -17.94 -1.38
N ASN A 75 9.25 -19.08 -1.82
CA ASN A 75 9.85 -19.21 -3.14
C ASN A 75 8.82 -19.65 -4.19
N SER A 76 7.77 -20.38 -3.78
CA SER A 76 6.68 -20.80 -4.67
C SER A 76 5.47 -19.87 -4.61
N ILE A 77 4.78 -19.73 -5.74
CA ILE A 77 3.47 -19.06 -5.82
C ILE A 77 2.43 -19.85 -5.02
N ASP A 78 2.40 -21.17 -5.19
CA ASP A 78 1.42 -22.05 -4.55
C ASP A 78 1.57 -22.03 -3.02
N GLU A 79 2.80 -21.98 -2.52
CA GLU A 79 3.06 -21.85 -1.08
C GLU A 79 2.56 -20.50 -0.51
N SER A 80 2.76 -19.40 -1.24
CA SER A 80 2.24 -18.09 -0.82
C SER A 80 0.71 -18.05 -0.83
N LEU A 81 0.08 -18.61 -1.86
CA LEU A 81 -1.38 -18.63 -1.96
C LEU A 81 -2.00 -19.57 -0.91
N SER A 82 -1.41 -20.73 -0.66
CA SER A 82 -1.86 -21.65 0.39
C SER A 82 -1.76 -21.02 1.77
N GLU A 83 -0.67 -20.31 2.09
CA GLU A 83 -0.54 -19.61 3.38
C GLU A 83 -1.57 -18.48 3.51
N LEU A 84 -1.80 -17.71 2.44
CA LEU A 84 -2.85 -16.68 2.43
C LEU A 84 -4.24 -17.29 2.63
N GLU A 85 -4.53 -18.43 2.01
CA GLU A 85 -5.78 -19.17 2.17
C GLU A 85 -5.95 -19.66 3.62
N ASP A 86 -4.91 -20.19 4.25
CA ASP A 86 -4.94 -20.61 5.65
C ASP A 86 -5.26 -19.43 6.60
N VAL A 87 -4.60 -18.28 6.39
CA VAL A 87 -4.85 -17.06 7.17
C VAL A 87 -6.28 -16.56 6.96
N LEU A 88 -6.76 -16.53 5.72
CA LEU A 88 -8.15 -16.16 5.40
C LEU A 88 -9.15 -17.11 6.08
N ASN A 89 -8.93 -18.42 5.98
CA ASN A 89 -9.78 -19.43 6.62
C ASN A 89 -9.81 -19.26 8.14
N PHE A 90 -8.68 -18.90 8.76
CA PHE A 90 -8.64 -18.59 10.19
C PHE A 90 -9.45 -17.34 10.52
N VAL A 91 -9.33 -16.26 9.73
CA VAL A 91 -10.12 -15.04 9.90
C VAL A 91 -11.61 -15.33 9.77
N PHE A 92 -12.05 -15.98 8.70
CA PHE A 92 -13.46 -16.28 8.45
C PHE A 92 -14.10 -17.18 9.54
N LYS A 93 -13.31 -18.05 10.18
CA LYS A 93 -13.79 -18.87 11.31
C LYS A 93 -13.91 -18.09 12.63
N ASN A 94 -13.14 -17.02 12.79
CA ASN A 94 -12.97 -16.32 14.07
C ASN A 94 -13.52 -14.88 14.07
N CYS A 95 -13.99 -14.38 12.94
CA CYS A 95 -14.64 -13.10 12.77
C CYS A 95 -16.07 -13.34 12.29
N SER A 96 -17.07 -12.94 13.08
CA SER A 96 -18.49 -13.09 12.74
C SER A 96 -18.99 -12.07 11.73
N GLU A 97 -18.19 -11.05 11.43
CA GLU A 97 -18.52 -9.97 10.51
C GLU A 97 -18.20 -10.35 9.07
N THR A 98 -18.78 -9.61 8.12
CA THR A 98 -18.46 -9.82 6.71
C THR A 98 -17.12 -9.18 6.38
N ILE A 99 -16.25 -9.90 5.68
CA ILE A 99 -15.02 -9.34 5.12
C ILE A 99 -15.33 -8.74 3.75
N TRP A 100 -15.13 -7.42 3.62
CA TRP A 100 -15.43 -6.69 2.40
C TRP A 100 -14.51 -7.15 1.25
N PRO A 101 -15.08 -7.56 0.09
CA PRO A 101 -14.30 -8.18 -0.98
C PRO A 101 -13.71 -7.17 -1.99
N SER A 102 -13.95 -5.87 -1.83
CA SER A 102 -13.58 -4.85 -2.84
C SER A 102 -12.59 -3.83 -2.30
N SER A 103 -11.80 -3.24 -3.20
CA SER A 103 -10.82 -2.20 -2.92
C SER A 103 -11.44 -0.92 -2.39
N VAL A 104 -12.50 -0.43 -3.05
CA VAL A 104 -13.21 0.78 -2.63
C VAL A 104 -14.08 0.38 -1.44
N PRO A 105 -14.09 1.17 -0.34
CA PRO A 105 -14.79 0.80 0.88
C PRO A 105 -16.29 0.58 0.66
N CYS A 106 -16.91 -0.17 1.58
CA CYS A 106 -18.37 -0.24 1.70
C CYS A 106 -18.97 1.15 1.95
N THR A 107 -20.30 1.24 2.04
CA THR A 107 -20.97 2.49 2.41
C THR A 107 -20.49 2.97 3.78
N ILE A 108 -20.02 4.21 3.85
CA ILE A 108 -19.64 4.90 5.08
C ILE A 108 -20.28 6.29 5.00
N GLU A 109 -21.36 6.51 5.76
CA GLU A 109 -22.12 7.76 5.70
C GLU A 109 -21.38 8.94 6.37
N ASP A 110 -20.63 8.64 7.42
CA ASP A 110 -19.92 9.63 8.23
C ASP A 110 -18.50 9.15 8.48
N GLU A 111 -17.54 9.79 7.81
CA GLU A 111 -16.13 9.43 7.93
C GLU A 111 -15.56 9.67 9.34
N ASN A 112 -16.20 10.52 10.15
CA ASN A 112 -15.78 10.78 11.52
C ASN A 112 -16.05 9.59 12.46
N LYS A 113 -16.89 8.63 12.03
CA LYS A 113 -17.14 7.38 12.78
C LYS A 113 -16.13 6.30 12.49
N ILE A 114 -15.26 6.48 11.49
CA ILE A 114 -14.20 5.52 11.18
C ILE A 114 -13.24 5.49 12.38
N ARG A 115 -13.21 4.36 13.08
CA ARG A 115 -12.29 4.15 14.19
C ARG A 115 -10.88 3.94 13.67
N ILE A 116 -9.94 4.74 14.14
CA ILE A 116 -8.51 4.58 13.87
C ILE A 116 -7.99 3.35 14.61
N ALA A 117 -7.12 2.57 13.96
CA ALA A 117 -6.58 1.34 14.53
C ALA A 117 -5.87 1.56 15.88
N GLU A 118 -6.13 0.65 16.81
CA GLU A 118 -5.63 0.67 18.18
C GLU A 118 -4.57 -0.42 18.38
N TYR A 119 -3.47 -0.06 19.06
CA TYR A 119 -2.29 -0.93 19.22
C TYR A 119 -1.85 -1.03 20.70
N GLY A 120 -2.78 -0.79 21.62
CA GLY A 120 -2.51 -0.74 23.06
C GLY A 120 -1.74 0.50 23.53
N SER A 121 -1.29 0.48 24.79
CA SER A 121 -0.73 1.65 25.49
C SER A 121 0.79 1.79 25.42
N SER A 122 1.49 0.87 24.76
CA SER A 122 2.95 0.96 24.57
C SER A 122 3.32 2.19 23.72
N ASN A 123 4.54 2.72 23.86
CA ASN A 123 4.98 3.84 23.04
C ASN A 123 4.93 3.52 21.53
N SER A 124 5.27 2.29 21.14
CA SER A 124 5.18 1.84 19.75
C SER A 124 3.74 1.82 19.25
N GLY A 125 2.81 1.30 20.05
CA GLY A 125 1.39 1.28 19.72
C GLY A 125 0.78 2.69 19.63
N ARG A 126 1.09 3.54 20.61
CA ARG A 126 0.67 4.96 20.61
C ARG A 126 1.21 5.73 19.42
N LEU A 127 2.46 5.49 19.02
CA LEU A 127 3.05 6.14 17.84
C LEU A 127 2.38 5.67 16.53
N LYS A 128 2.08 4.37 16.38
CA LYS A 128 1.33 3.85 15.23
C LYS A 128 -0.09 4.41 15.13
N ASN A 129 -0.75 4.61 16.27
CA ASN A 129 -2.05 5.26 16.35
C ASN A 129 -1.96 6.76 16.01
N LEU A 130 -0.98 7.48 16.58
CA LEU A 130 -0.74 8.90 16.30
C LEU A 130 -0.43 9.16 14.83
N TYR A 131 0.37 8.30 14.19
CA TYR A 131 0.61 8.36 12.76
C TYR A 131 -0.69 8.37 11.95
N ARG A 132 -1.62 7.46 12.29
CA ARG A 132 -2.93 7.34 11.61
C ARG A 132 -3.86 8.51 11.95
N LYS A 133 -3.83 9.05 13.16
CA LYS A 133 -4.49 10.33 13.48
C LYS A 133 -4.01 11.44 12.55
N GLY A 134 -2.69 11.52 12.33
CA GLY A 134 -2.12 12.47 11.37
C GLY A 134 -2.62 12.23 9.94
N LEU A 135 -2.70 10.97 9.49
CA LEU A 135 -3.29 10.65 8.18
C LEU A 135 -4.75 11.10 8.06
N SER A 136 -5.54 10.91 9.12
CA SER A 136 -6.94 11.36 9.18
C SER A 136 -7.04 12.88 9.02
N GLU A 137 -6.24 13.64 9.77
CA GLU A 137 -6.25 15.12 9.71
C GLU A 137 -5.76 15.66 8.35
N ARG A 138 -4.78 15.00 7.74
CA ARG A 138 -4.15 15.43 6.49
C ARG A 138 -5.00 15.08 5.26
N TYR A 139 -5.58 13.87 5.24
CA TYR A 139 -6.17 13.26 4.04
C TYR A 139 -7.65 12.87 4.18
N GLY A 140 -8.20 12.85 5.40
CA GLY A 140 -9.53 12.33 5.70
C GLY A 140 -9.56 10.82 5.86
N SER A 141 -10.34 10.33 6.82
CA SER A 141 -10.45 8.91 7.16
C SER A 141 -11.06 8.05 6.04
N MET A 142 -11.96 8.62 5.23
CA MET A 142 -12.61 7.88 4.14
C MET A 142 -11.59 7.34 3.13
N MET A 143 -10.60 8.16 2.74
CA MET A 143 -9.57 7.76 1.78
C MET A 143 -8.73 6.60 2.32
N GLN A 144 -8.48 6.62 3.62
CA GLN A 144 -7.64 5.64 4.30
C GLN A 144 -8.32 4.27 4.50
N CYS A 145 -9.61 4.16 4.19
CA CYS A 145 -10.35 2.89 4.19
C CYS A 145 -10.31 2.16 2.83
N VAL A 146 -9.66 2.75 1.82
CA VAL A 146 -9.43 2.07 0.54
C VAL A 146 -8.41 0.97 0.74
N SER A 147 -8.77 -0.26 0.37
CA SER A 147 -7.94 -1.45 0.54
C SER A 147 -7.22 -1.86 -0.74
N GLY A 148 -6.07 -2.51 -0.59
CA GLY A 148 -5.28 -3.04 -1.68
C GLY A 148 -4.71 -4.43 -1.44
N ILE A 149 -3.92 -4.86 -2.43
CA ILE A 149 -3.01 -5.99 -2.32
C ILE A 149 -1.61 -5.46 -2.61
N HIS A 150 -0.65 -5.76 -1.74
CA HIS A 150 0.77 -5.54 -2.02
C HIS A 150 1.43 -6.86 -2.35
N TYR A 151 2.08 -6.90 -3.51
CA TYR A 151 2.89 -8.04 -3.93
C TYR A 151 4.36 -7.70 -3.70
N ASN A 152 4.92 -8.26 -2.63
CA ASN A 152 6.33 -8.14 -2.31
C ASN A 152 7.12 -9.16 -3.15
N PHE A 153 8.18 -8.72 -3.82
CA PHE A 153 8.97 -9.55 -4.74
C PHE A 153 10.46 -9.33 -4.55
N SER A 154 11.25 -10.41 -4.67
CA SER A 154 12.71 -10.34 -4.68
C SER A 154 13.33 -11.44 -5.52
N LEU A 155 14.53 -11.20 -6.01
CA LEU A 155 15.44 -12.18 -6.60
C LEU A 155 16.58 -12.49 -5.61
N ASN A 156 17.05 -13.73 -5.61
CA ASN A 156 18.15 -14.20 -4.77
C ASN A 156 19.51 -13.76 -5.31
N ASP A 157 20.57 -13.96 -4.52
CA ASP A 157 21.92 -13.52 -4.87
C ASP A 157 22.50 -14.28 -6.08
N GLU A 158 22.10 -15.53 -6.29
CA GLU A 158 22.54 -16.32 -7.45
C GLU A 158 22.15 -15.64 -8.77
N PHE A 159 20.93 -15.11 -8.86
CA PHE A 159 20.47 -14.36 -10.03
C PHE A 159 21.41 -13.20 -10.36
N PHE A 160 21.74 -12.40 -9.35
CA PHE A 160 22.58 -11.21 -9.53
C PHE A 160 24.04 -11.56 -9.81
N LEU A 161 24.59 -12.59 -9.15
CA LEU A 161 25.96 -13.04 -9.37
C LEU A 161 26.22 -13.49 -10.82
N LYS A 162 25.21 -14.05 -11.49
CA LYS A 162 25.31 -14.44 -12.92
C LYS A 162 25.32 -13.25 -13.89
N LEU A 163 24.95 -12.05 -13.44
CA LEU A 163 24.84 -10.84 -14.28
C LEU A 163 25.79 -9.71 -13.83
N ALA A 164 26.31 -9.77 -12.61
CA ALA A 164 27.09 -8.70 -12.02
C ALA A 164 28.38 -8.42 -12.80
N PRO A 165 28.72 -7.15 -13.10
CA PRO A 165 30.01 -6.79 -13.65
C PRO A 165 31.15 -7.11 -12.67
N GLN A 166 32.34 -7.45 -13.19
CA GLN A 166 33.51 -7.84 -12.39
C GLN A 166 33.99 -6.77 -11.39
N ASN A 167 33.73 -5.49 -11.67
CA ASN A 167 34.24 -4.36 -10.90
C ASN A 167 33.17 -3.68 -10.01
N THR A 168 32.03 -4.32 -9.78
CA THR A 168 30.92 -3.75 -8.99
C THR A 168 30.62 -4.67 -7.81
N SER A 169 30.38 -4.10 -6.62
CA SER A 169 29.96 -4.91 -5.49
C SER A 169 28.56 -5.50 -5.74
N LEU A 170 28.29 -6.71 -5.24
CA LEU A 170 26.97 -7.35 -5.42
C LEU A 170 25.83 -6.47 -4.88
N GLN A 171 26.05 -5.79 -3.76
CA GLN A 171 25.03 -4.91 -3.15
C GLN A 171 24.73 -3.69 -4.03
N GLU A 172 25.77 -3.05 -4.57
CA GLU A 172 25.63 -1.90 -5.47
C GLU A 172 24.88 -2.31 -6.74
N PHE A 173 25.27 -3.43 -7.36
CA PHE A 173 24.59 -3.96 -8.54
C PHE A 173 23.12 -4.30 -8.27
N LYS A 174 22.79 -4.88 -7.10
CA LYS A 174 21.42 -5.13 -6.67
C LYS A 174 20.62 -3.83 -6.52
N ASN A 175 21.19 -2.81 -5.88
CA ASN A 175 20.54 -1.52 -5.69
C ASN A 175 20.21 -0.88 -7.05
N GLU A 176 21.18 -0.79 -7.95
CA GLU A 176 20.99 -0.26 -9.30
C GLU A 176 19.94 -1.06 -10.10
N SER A 177 19.99 -2.38 -10.01
CA SER A 177 19.05 -3.27 -10.70
C SER A 177 17.62 -3.09 -10.21
N TYR A 178 17.39 -3.03 -8.90
CA TYR A 178 16.04 -2.82 -8.35
C TYR A 178 15.52 -1.40 -8.62
N LEU A 179 16.37 -0.38 -8.58
CA LEU A 179 15.97 0.98 -8.96
C LEU A 179 15.63 1.07 -10.46
N SER A 180 16.38 0.36 -11.32
CA SER A 180 16.04 0.19 -12.74
C SER A 180 14.70 -0.52 -12.92
N LEU A 181 14.44 -1.58 -12.15
CA LEU A 181 13.15 -2.26 -12.13
C LEU A 181 12.03 -1.30 -11.76
N VAL A 182 12.20 -0.48 -10.71
CA VAL A 182 11.19 0.51 -10.31
C VAL A 182 10.89 1.49 -11.45
N ARG A 183 11.91 2.03 -12.13
CA ARG A 183 11.71 2.92 -13.29
C ARG A 183 10.92 2.22 -14.41
N ASN A 184 11.25 0.96 -14.71
CA ASN A 184 10.54 0.17 -15.71
C ASN A 184 9.11 -0.18 -15.29
N PHE A 185 8.89 -0.49 -14.01
CA PHE A 185 7.56 -0.76 -13.47
C PHE A 185 6.68 0.48 -13.62
N ARG A 186 7.14 1.66 -13.17
CA ARG A 186 6.37 2.91 -13.29
C ARG A 186 5.97 3.23 -14.73
N ARG A 187 6.84 2.97 -15.71
CA ARG A 187 6.54 3.16 -17.14
C ARG A 187 5.44 2.22 -17.66
N ASN A 188 5.25 1.06 -17.03
CA ASN A 188 4.33 0.02 -17.49
C ASN A 188 3.19 -0.31 -16.50
N ALA A 189 3.11 0.39 -15.37
CA ALA A 189 2.16 0.09 -14.29
C ALA A 189 0.70 0.18 -14.76
N TRP A 190 0.42 1.00 -15.77
CA TRP A 190 -0.89 1.11 -16.42
C TRP A 190 -1.43 -0.24 -16.91
N LEU A 191 -0.55 -1.18 -17.32
CA LEU A 191 -0.98 -2.48 -17.81
C LEU A 191 -1.58 -3.34 -16.69
N LEU A 192 -1.02 -3.25 -15.47
CA LEU A 192 -1.59 -3.93 -14.30
C LEU A 192 -2.95 -3.35 -13.95
N LEU A 193 -3.11 -2.02 -14.02
CA LEU A 193 -4.39 -1.36 -13.77
C LEU A 193 -5.43 -1.68 -14.86
N TYR A 194 -4.99 -1.92 -16.09
CA TYR A 194 -5.86 -2.32 -17.19
C TYR A 194 -6.33 -3.78 -17.04
N LEU A 195 -5.41 -4.70 -16.73
CA LEU A 195 -5.70 -6.14 -16.65
C LEU A 195 -6.39 -6.56 -15.35
N PHE A 196 -6.00 -5.95 -14.23
CA PHE A 196 -6.41 -6.38 -12.88
C PHE A 196 -7.15 -5.27 -12.11
N GLY A 197 -7.40 -4.13 -12.74
CA GLY A 197 -8.26 -3.10 -12.16
C GLY A 197 -9.66 -3.63 -11.92
N ALA A 198 -10.10 -3.61 -10.66
CA ALA A 198 -11.38 -4.15 -10.23
C ALA A 198 -12.18 -3.14 -9.39
N SER A 199 -12.09 -1.84 -9.71
CA SER A 199 -12.85 -0.79 -9.02
C SER A 199 -13.48 0.23 -9.98
N PRO A 200 -14.34 -0.18 -10.93
CA PRO A 200 -15.01 0.74 -11.85
C PRO A 200 -16.20 1.49 -11.23
N ILE A 201 -16.68 1.05 -10.07
CA ILE A 201 -17.87 1.54 -9.37
C ILE A 201 -17.45 1.95 -7.96
N VAL A 202 -18.01 3.06 -7.47
CA VAL A 202 -17.84 3.53 -6.08
C VAL A 202 -19.19 3.90 -5.46
N PRO A 203 -19.37 3.70 -4.14
CA PRO A 203 -20.54 4.24 -3.44
C PRO A 203 -20.53 5.77 -3.48
N LYS A 204 -21.71 6.40 -3.57
CA LYS A 204 -21.85 7.87 -3.49
C LYS A 204 -21.30 8.45 -2.20
N SER A 205 -21.38 7.70 -1.11
CA SER A 205 -20.82 8.11 0.18
C SER A 205 -19.31 8.29 0.15
N PHE A 206 -18.59 7.55 -0.70
CA PHE A 206 -17.14 7.64 -0.85
C PHE A 206 -16.68 8.97 -1.47
N ILE A 207 -17.53 9.57 -2.31
CA ILE A 207 -17.27 10.83 -3.02
C ILE A 207 -18.12 11.98 -2.49
N ALA A 208 -18.83 11.79 -1.38
CA ALA A 208 -19.70 12.80 -0.80
C ALA A 208 -18.92 14.08 -0.48
N GLY A 209 -19.47 15.24 -0.90
CA GLY A 209 -18.82 16.54 -0.71
C GLY A 209 -17.59 16.79 -1.58
N ARG A 210 -17.22 15.89 -2.49
CA ARG A 210 -16.09 16.04 -3.41
C ARG A 210 -16.59 16.30 -4.83
N GLN A 211 -15.93 17.23 -5.53
CA GLN A 211 -16.09 17.32 -6.99
C GLN A 211 -15.60 16.00 -7.62
N ASN A 212 -16.33 15.49 -8.60
CA ASN A 212 -15.99 14.24 -9.26
C ASN A 212 -16.55 14.21 -10.69
N PHE A 213 -15.99 13.31 -11.51
CA PHE A 213 -16.32 13.12 -12.92
C PHE A 213 -17.19 11.88 -13.18
N LEU A 214 -17.73 11.26 -12.13
CA LEU A 214 -18.46 9.99 -12.24
C LEU A 214 -19.92 10.22 -12.66
N GLN A 215 -20.49 9.23 -13.33
CA GLN A 215 -21.90 9.16 -13.67
C GLN A 215 -22.66 8.38 -12.59
N ASN A 216 -23.94 8.73 -12.37
CA ASN A 216 -24.81 7.94 -11.51
C ASN A 216 -25.06 6.57 -12.15
N LEU A 217 -24.81 5.49 -11.40
CA LEU A 217 -25.19 4.14 -11.80
C LEU A 217 -26.59 3.80 -11.29
N ASN A 218 -26.85 4.08 -10.02
CA ASN A 218 -28.13 3.85 -9.34
C ASN A 218 -28.28 4.84 -8.15
N ASP A 219 -29.22 4.59 -7.23
CA ASP A 219 -29.46 5.46 -6.07
C ASP A 219 -28.27 5.57 -5.12
N GLN A 220 -27.44 4.53 -5.00
CA GLN A 220 -26.34 4.40 -4.05
C GLN A 220 -24.95 4.52 -4.69
N ASP A 221 -24.82 4.19 -5.98
CA ASP A 221 -23.51 4.03 -6.63
C ASP A 221 -23.29 4.99 -7.81
N CYS A 222 -22.02 5.31 -8.03
CA CYS A 222 -21.50 6.00 -9.19
C CYS A 222 -20.48 5.13 -9.93
N TYR A 223 -20.30 5.39 -11.22
CA TYR A 223 -19.34 4.68 -12.07
C TYR A 223 -18.76 5.61 -13.13
N LEU A 224 -17.68 5.16 -13.78
CA LEU A 224 -17.20 5.77 -15.01
C LEU A 224 -17.12 4.70 -16.09
N GLU A 225 -17.76 4.94 -17.23
CA GLU A 225 -17.70 4.04 -18.38
C GLU A 225 -16.23 3.81 -18.80
N ASN A 226 -15.85 2.55 -19.04
CA ASN A 226 -14.49 2.11 -19.37
C ASN A 226 -13.42 2.31 -18.27
N ALA A 227 -13.79 2.77 -17.07
CA ALA A 227 -12.84 2.78 -15.96
C ALA A 227 -12.47 1.35 -15.56
N THR A 228 -11.19 1.13 -15.21
CA THR A 228 -10.72 -0.16 -14.68
C THR A 228 -10.48 -0.09 -13.17
N CYS A 229 -9.81 0.96 -12.69
CA CYS A 229 -9.35 1.05 -11.31
C CYS A 229 -9.49 2.47 -10.71
N LEU A 230 -10.68 2.85 -10.24
CA LEU A 230 -10.91 4.16 -9.59
C LEU A 230 -10.14 4.31 -8.29
N ARG A 231 -9.75 3.20 -7.62
CA ARG A 231 -8.81 3.22 -6.48
C ARG A 231 -7.51 3.98 -6.78
N MET A 232 -7.02 3.90 -8.02
CA MET A 232 -5.77 4.53 -8.46
C MET A 232 -6.00 5.88 -9.17
N SER A 233 -7.21 6.43 -9.11
CA SER A 233 -7.54 7.76 -9.63
C SER A 233 -7.43 8.84 -8.55
N GLU A 234 -7.64 10.10 -8.92
CA GLU A 234 -7.73 11.24 -7.99
C GLU A 234 -8.85 11.11 -6.94
N LEU A 235 -9.84 10.23 -7.16
CA LEU A 235 -10.90 9.95 -6.19
C LEU A 235 -10.47 8.92 -5.13
N GLY A 236 -9.46 8.12 -5.46
CA GLY A 236 -8.94 7.05 -4.62
C GLY A 236 -7.84 7.55 -3.70
N TYR A 237 -6.68 6.90 -3.78
CA TYR A 237 -5.61 7.07 -2.80
C TYR A 237 -4.53 8.06 -3.30
N MET A 238 -4.72 9.37 -3.09
CA MET A 238 -3.78 10.42 -3.53
C MET A 238 -3.60 11.55 -2.49
N SER A 239 -2.44 12.22 -2.55
CA SER A 239 -2.10 13.35 -1.67
C SER A 239 -1.52 14.51 -2.46
N ASN A 240 -2.24 15.64 -2.50
CA ASN A 240 -1.79 16.86 -3.17
C ASN A 240 -0.48 17.41 -2.58
N ALA A 241 -0.19 17.14 -1.30
CA ALA A 241 1.07 17.55 -0.68
C ALA A 241 2.29 16.82 -1.27
N GLN A 242 2.06 15.65 -1.88
CA GLN A 242 3.09 14.81 -2.46
C GLN A 242 3.18 14.96 -3.99
N ASP A 243 2.27 15.70 -4.65
CA ASP A 243 2.28 15.88 -6.11
C ASP A 243 3.57 16.52 -6.63
N ASN A 244 4.17 17.40 -5.81
CA ASN A 244 5.45 18.06 -6.12
C ASN A 244 6.66 17.32 -5.54
N LEU A 245 6.47 16.11 -5.00
CA LEU A 245 7.54 15.31 -4.45
C LEU A 245 8.20 14.50 -5.57
N PHE A 246 9.20 15.08 -6.22
CA PHE A 246 9.96 14.47 -7.31
C PHE A 246 10.99 13.46 -6.78
N ILE A 247 10.55 12.41 -6.09
CA ILE A 247 11.44 11.33 -5.62
C ILE A 247 12.03 10.61 -6.84
N ALA A 248 13.34 10.77 -7.04
CA ALA A 248 14.08 10.11 -8.09
C ALA A 248 14.43 8.66 -7.70
N TYR A 249 14.48 7.79 -8.71
CA TYR A 249 14.84 6.37 -8.56
C TYR A 249 16.05 6.05 -9.43
N ASN A 250 16.99 6.99 -9.60
CA ASN A 250 18.15 6.79 -10.48
C ASN A 250 19.25 6.01 -9.77
N ASN A 251 19.59 6.45 -8.55
CA ASN A 251 20.56 5.84 -7.65
C ASN A 251 20.05 5.91 -6.20
N LEU A 252 20.69 5.17 -5.29
CA LEU A 252 20.22 5.04 -3.91
C LEU A 252 20.38 6.34 -3.12
N ASP A 253 21.50 7.04 -3.30
CA ASP A 253 21.80 8.26 -2.53
C ASP A 253 20.78 9.36 -2.82
N GLU A 254 20.47 9.60 -4.10
CA GLU A 254 19.45 10.56 -4.54
C GLU A 254 18.06 10.18 -4.00
N TYR A 255 17.69 8.89 -4.07
CA TYR A 255 16.42 8.41 -3.52
C TYR A 255 16.30 8.67 -2.02
N VAL A 256 17.36 8.38 -1.25
CA VAL A 256 17.40 8.61 0.19
C VAL A 256 17.37 10.10 0.52
N GLU A 257 18.15 10.91 -0.19
CA GLU A 257 18.19 12.37 0.00
C GLU A 257 16.81 13.00 -0.24
N ASN A 258 16.13 12.61 -1.32
CA ASN A 258 14.79 13.13 -1.63
C ASN A 258 13.75 12.72 -0.58
N LEU A 259 13.82 11.49 -0.07
CA LEU A 259 12.91 11.03 0.98
C LEU A 259 13.19 11.73 2.32
N LEU A 260 14.47 11.96 2.66
CA LEU A 260 14.87 12.72 3.84
C LEU A 260 14.44 14.18 3.77
N TYR A 261 14.46 14.78 2.57
CA TYR A 261 13.89 16.12 2.35
C TYR A 261 12.40 16.13 2.70
N ALA A 262 11.63 15.16 2.21
CA ALA A 262 10.19 15.06 2.47
C ALA A 262 9.85 14.92 3.98
N LEU A 263 10.71 14.25 4.75
CA LEU A 263 10.56 14.08 6.20
C LEU A 263 10.86 15.36 7.00
N LYS A 264 11.64 16.29 6.43
CA LYS A 264 12.13 17.49 7.12
C LYS A 264 11.45 18.76 6.66
N GLU A 265 11.03 18.81 5.40
CA GLU A 265 10.40 19.97 4.81
C GLU A 265 8.99 20.13 5.37
N LYS A 266 8.74 21.30 5.97
CA LYS A 266 7.43 21.66 6.50
C LYS A 266 6.42 21.88 5.39
N PHE A 267 5.16 21.51 5.64
CA PHE A 267 4.08 21.77 4.70
C PHE A 267 3.07 22.77 5.28
N PRO A 268 2.83 23.94 4.64
CA PRO A 268 2.05 25.04 5.23
C PRO A 268 0.66 24.64 5.73
N ARG A 269 -0.05 23.76 5.01
CA ARG A 269 -1.36 23.26 5.45
C ARG A 269 -1.27 22.45 6.74
N TYR A 270 -0.21 21.67 6.92
CA TYR A 270 -0.04 20.81 8.09
C TYR A 270 0.45 21.61 9.30
N GLU A 271 1.23 22.68 9.08
CA GLU A 271 1.53 23.67 10.11
C GLU A 271 0.25 24.36 10.63
N GLN A 272 -0.66 24.72 9.73
CA GLN A 272 -1.95 25.34 10.11
C GLN A 272 -2.85 24.40 10.92
N ILE A 273 -2.81 23.09 10.64
CA ILE A 273 -3.50 22.08 11.44
C ILE A 273 -2.95 22.04 12.87
N GLY A 274 -1.63 22.24 13.03
CA GLY A 274 -0.92 22.15 14.29
C GLY A 274 -0.64 20.70 14.71
N ILE A 275 0.34 20.49 15.59
CA ILE A 275 0.71 19.14 16.07
C ILE A 275 -0.17 18.64 17.23
N GLU A 276 -0.83 19.57 17.94
CA GLU A 276 -1.68 19.31 19.08
C GLU A 276 -3.02 20.06 18.95
N LYS A 277 -4.10 19.44 19.43
CA LYS A 277 -5.41 20.09 19.64
C LYS A 277 -5.91 19.73 21.03
N GLU A 278 -6.35 20.74 21.80
CA GLU A 278 -6.91 20.55 23.15
C GLU A 278 -5.99 19.77 24.12
N GLY A 279 -4.67 19.86 23.94
CA GLY A 279 -3.67 19.18 24.76
C GLY A 279 -3.35 17.74 24.34
N GLU A 280 -3.91 17.27 23.23
CA GLU A 280 -3.65 15.94 22.67
C GLU A 280 -2.91 16.04 21.32
N PHE A 281 -1.93 15.15 21.10
CA PHE A 281 -1.23 15.05 19.82
C PHE A 281 -2.15 14.50 18.73
N ILE A 282 -2.14 15.15 17.57
CA ILE A 282 -2.98 14.79 16.42
C ILE A 282 -2.17 14.40 15.18
N GLN A 283 -0.88 14.71 15.13
CA GLN A 283 0.07 14.24 14.12
C GLN A 283 1.48 14.18 14.71
N ILE A 284 2.39 13.41 14.08
CA ILE A 284 3.77 13.25 14.56
C ILE A 284 4.59 14.54 14.37
N ASN A 285 4.43 15.20 13.23
CA ASN A 285 5.11 16.43 12.85
C ASN A 285 4.24 17.22 11.85
N ASP A 286 4.75 18.33 11.33
CA ASP A 286 4.13 19.19 10.32
C ASP A 286 4.86 19.14 8.95
N SER A 287 5.71 18.13 8.73
CA SER A 287 6.44 17.90 7.49
C SER A 287 5.56 17.31 6.38
N ILE A 288 6.01 17.38 5.11
CA ILE A 288 5.33 16.81 3.93
C ILE A 288 4.89 15.36 4.19
N ILE A 289 5.76 14.55 4.80
CA ILE A 289 5.43 13.21 5.32
C ILE A 289 5.83 13.08 6.78
N GLN A 290 5.03 12.37 7.59
CA GLN A 290 5.34 12.13 9.01
C GLN A 290 6.50 11.13 9.18
N ILE A 291 6.44 10.05 8.40
CA ILE A 291 7.39 8.94 8.36
C ILE A 291 7.46 8.42 6.91
N GLU A 292 8.48 7.61 6.60
CA GLU A 292 8.74 7.08 5.26
C GLU A 292 7.53 6.32 4.67
N ASN A 293 6.74 5.67 5.53
CA ASN A 293 5.56 4.89 5.13
C ASN A 293 4.44 5.75 4.51
N GLU A 294 4.41 7.07 4.78
CA GLU A 294 3.39 7.99 4.26
C GLU A 294 3.61 8.34 2.78
N TYR A 295 4.80 8.07 2.23
CA TYR A 295 5.11 8.39 0.84
C TYR A 295 4.36 7.46 -0.14
N TYR A 296 3.24 7.93 -0.68
CA TYR A 296 2.39 7.12 -1.58
C TYR A 296 3.08 6.89 -2.92
N SER A 297 3.28 5.62 -3.26
CA SER A 297 3.89 5.21 -4.54
C SER A 297 3.31 3.87 -4.98
N SER A 298 3.20 3.69 -6.30
CA SER A 298 2.75 2.43 -6.91
C SER A 298 3.75 1.28 -6.72
N ILE A 299 4.99 1.59 -6.36
CA ILE A 299 6.05 0.62 -6.03
C ILE A 299 7.07 1.29 -5.10
N ARG A 300 7.60 0.55 -4.12
CA ARG A 300 8.62 1.04 -3.18
C ARG A 300 9.79 0.05 -3.10
N PRO A 301 11.05 0.50 -3.15
CA PRO A 301 12.18 -0.34 -2.77
C PRO A 301 12.11 -0.63 -1.26
N LYS A 302 12.29 -1.90 -0.89
CA LYS A 302 12.39 -2.35 0.50
C LYS A 302 13.70 -3.12 0.70
N ARG A 303 14.26 -3.04 1.91
CA ARG A 303 15.39 -3.88 2.33
C ARG A 303 14.85 -5.24 2.80
N LEU A 304 15.48 -6.31 2.33
CA LEU A 304 15.24 -7.69 2.79
C LEU A 304 16.06 -8.00 4.03
#